data_AF-A0A524HQZ9-F1
#
_entry.id   AF-A0A524HQZ9-F1
#
_cell.length_a   1.000
_cell.length_b   1.000
_cell.length_c   1.000
_cell.angle_alpha   90.00
_cell.angle_beta   90.00
_cell.angle_gamma   90.00
#
_symmetry.space_group_name_H-M   'P 1'
#
loop_
_entity.id
_entity.type
_entity.pdbx_description
1 polymer ?
#
loop_
_entity_poly.entity_id
_entity_poly.type
_entity_poly.pdbx_seq_one_letter_code
_entity_poly.pdbx_strand_id
1 'polypeptide(L)'
;MGYTTIRERADAVGTFSFVSVNLMETLARWVPTTPELEAKILFGRHIWDMAQQADGLGQRTSELRAPLHYSARPTDAYMKVLDTLAGLTDTA
;
A
#
# COMPACT_ATOMS: atom_id res chain seq x y z
N MET A 1 23.83 -14.15 11.54
CA MET A 1 22.52 -13.95 10.87
C MET A 1 21.55 -13.50 11.96
N GLY A 2 21.17 -12.22 11.98
CA GLY A 2 20.43 -11.62 13.09
C GLY A 2 18.94 -11.98 13.06
N TYR A 3 18.37 -12.31 14.21
CA TYR A 3 16.93 -12.52 14.37
C TYR A 3 16.21 -11.18 14.42
N THR A 4 15.20 -10.99 13.56
CA THR A 4 14.31 -9.83 13.61
C THR A 4 13.41 -9.92 14.84
N THR A 5 13.32 -8.83 15.61
CA THR A 5 12.45 -8.75 16.79
C THR A 5 10.97 -8.76 16.39
N ILE A 6 10.09 -9.09 17.34
CA ILE A 6 8.62 -9.04 17.13
C ILE A 6 8.20 -7.62 16.70
N ARG A 7 8.83 -6.60 17.29
CA ARG A 7 8.56 -5.20 16.98
C ARG A 7 8.93 -4.85 15.54
N GLU A 8 10.14 -5.21 15.10
CA GLU A 8 10.58 -4.97 13.73
C GLU A 8 9.69 -5.69 12.70
N ARG A 9 9.16 -6.87 13.04
CA ARG A 9 8.15 -7.56 12.19
C ARG A 9 6.83 -6.81 12.15
N ALA A 10 6.36 -6.29 13.28
CA ALA A 10 5.15 -5.47 13.33
C ALA A 10 5.30 -4.20 12.51
N ASP A 11 6.47 -3.55 12.57
CA ASP A 11 6.82 -2.40 11.75
C ASP A 11 6.86 -2.73 10.26
N ALA A 12 7.43 -3.87 9.88
CA ALA A 12 7.41 -4.33 8.49
C ALA A 12 5.97 -4.57 8.00
N VAL A 13 5.14 -5.29 8.76
CA VAL A 13 3.75 -5.57 8.38
C VAL A 13 2.91 -4.29 8.32
N GLY A 14 3.04 -3.40 9.30
CA GLY A 14 2.37 -2.10 9.30
C GLY A 14 2.83 -1.20 8.15
N THR A 15 4.10 -1.32 7.75
CA THR A 15 4.63 -0.62 6.57
C THR A 15 4.03 -1.15 5.28
N PHE A 16 3.91 -2.48 5.12
CA PHE A 16 3.24 -3.05 3.95
C PHE A 16 1.76 -2.69 3.89
N SER A 17 1.05 -2.66 5.03
CA SER A 17 -0.33 -2.19 5.10
C SER A 17 -0.44 -0.74 4.62
N PHE A 18 0.45 0.16 5.08
CA PHE A 18 0.52 1.54 4.61
C PHE A 18 0.74 1.64 3.09
N VAL A 19 1.72 0.90 2.57
CA VAL A 19 2.05 0.90 1.14
C VAL A 19 0.89 0.39 0.29
N SER A 20 0.19 -0.66 0.72
CA SER A 20 -1.00 -1.17 0.02
C SER A 20 -2.09 -0.11 -0.08
N VAL A 21 -2.36 0.66 0.98
CA VAL A 21 -3.32 1.79 0.92
C VAL A 21 -2.84 2.85 -0.07
N ASN A 22 -1.57 3.23 -0.03
CA ASN A 22 -1.05 4.28 -0.89
C ASN A 22 -1.09 3.89 -2.39
N LEU A 23 -0.80 2.63 -2.72
CA LEU A 23 -0.94 2.10 -4.08
C LEU A 23 -2.40 2.02 -4.52
N MET A 24 -3.31 1.63 -3.61
CA MET A 24 -4.75 1.61 -3.87
C MET A 24 -5.24 3.01 -4.24
N GLU A 25 -4.89 4.03 -3.46
CA GLU A 25 -5.25 5.42 -3.70
C GLU A 25 -4.64 5.97 -5.00
N THR A 26 -3.41 5.56 -5.31
CA THR A 26 -2.72 5.92 -6.56
C THR A 26 -3.49 5.41 -7.77
N LEU A 27 -3.84 4.12 -7.80
CA LEU A 27 -4.64 3.56 -8.88
C LEU A 27 -6.03 4.19 -8.96
N ALA A 28 -6.68 4.41 -7.82
CA ALA A 28 -7.99 5.06 -7.77
C ALA A 28 -7.96 6.48 -8.37
N ARG A 29 -6.85 7.22 -8.21
CA ARG A 29 -6.66 8.54 -8.81
C ARG A 29 -6.52 8.50 -10.33
N TRP A 30 -5.98 7.43 -10.90
CA TRP A 30 -5.82 7.28 -12.34
C TRP A 30 -7.09 6.83 -13.07
N VAL A 31 -8.01 6.12 -12.37
CA VAL A 31 -9.26 5.62 -12.97
C VAL A 31 -10.06 6.69 -13.75
N PRO A 32 -10.24 7.93 -13.27
CA PRO A 32 -10.98 8.96 -14.00
C PRO A 32 -10.29 9.41 -15.30
N THR A 33 -8.96 9.45 -15.32
CA THR A 33 -8.16 9.97 -16.45
C THR A 33 -7.82 8.92 -17.49
N THR A 34 -7.88 7.62 -17.15
CA THR A 34 -7.70 6.53 -18.11
C THR A 34 -8.87 6.50 -19.11
N PRO A 35 -8.64 6.52 -20.43
CA PRO A 35 -9.73 6.43 -21.40
C PRO A 35 -10.18 4.99 -21.66
N GLU A 36 -9.28 4.00 -21.62
CA GLU A 36 -9.58 2.62 -21.97
C GLU A 36 -10.41 1.92 -20.87
N LEU A 37 -11.57 1.37 -21.25
CA LEU A 37 -12.46 0.67 -20.32
C LEU A 37 -11.80 -0.58 -19.71
N GLU A 38 -11.07 -1.34 -20.52
CA GLU A 38 -10.38 -2.57 -20.08
C GLU A 38 -9.34 -2.27 -18.99
N ALA A 39 -8.60 -1.16 -19.14
CA ALA A 39 -7.66 -0.69 -18.14
C ALA A 39 -8.37 -0.27 -16.84
N LYS A 40 -9.53 0.38 -16.91
CA LYS A 40 -10.33 0.70 -15.70
C LYS A 40 -10.81 -0.54 -14.97
N ILE A 41 -11.25 -1.57 -15.70
CA ILE A 41 -11.68 -2.84 -15.10
C ILE A 41 -10.50 -3.48 -14.37
N LEU A 42 -9.32 -3.49 -15.00
CA LEU A 42 -8.10 -3.99 -14.38
C LEU A 42 -7.71 -3.19 -13.13
N PHE A 43 -7.78 -1.86 -13.19
CA PHE A 43 -7.56 -1.01 -12.02
C PHE A 43 -8.55 -1.31 -10.90
N GLY A 44 -9.83 -1.47 -11.21
CA GLY A 44 -10.85 -1.86 -10.23
C GLY A 44 -10.50 -3.14 -9.49
N ARG A 45 -9.99 -4.15 -10.22
CA ARG A 45 -9.51 -5.40 -9.60
C ARG A 45 -8.32 -5.16 -8.68
N HIS A 46 -7.33 -4.40 -9.10
CA HIS A 46 -6.13 -4.13 -8.29
C HIS A 46 -6.43 -3.25 -7.07
N ILE A 47 -7.32 -2.27 -7.20
CA ILE A 47 -7.81 -1.46 -6.07
C ILE A 47 -8.43 -2.37 -5.02
N TRP A 48 -9.30 -3.29 -5.43
CA TRP A 48 -9.88 -4.27 -4.52
C TRP A 48 -8.82 -5.17 -3.87
N ASP A 49 -7.91 -5.73 -4.65
CA ASP A 49 -6.87 -6.62 -4.12
C ASP A 49 -5.96 -5.89 -3.12
N MET A 50 -5.60 -4.62 -3.38
CA MET A 50 -4.81 -3.79 -2.46
C MET A 50 -5.59 -3.42 -1.19
N ALA A 51 -6.89 -3.16 -1.28
CA ALA A 51 -7.74 -2.93 -0.11
C ALA A 51 -7.78 -4.16 0.80
N GLN A 52 -7.97 -5.35 0.21
CA GLN A 52 -7.96 -6.62 0.95
C GLN A 52 -6.60 -6.91 1.60
N GLN A 53 -5.50 -6.58 0.89
CA GLN A 53 -4.16 -6.71 1.44
C GLN A 53 -3.94 -5.76 2.62
N ALA A 54 -4.32 -4.49 2.49
CA ALA A 54 -4.19 -3.50 3.56
C ALA A 54 -4.94 -3.92 4.83
N ASP A 55 -6.19 -4.36 4.67
CA ASP A 55 -7.03 -4.87 5.76
C ASP A 55 -6.43 -6.11 6.41
N GLY A 56 -6.09 -7.13 5.61
CA GLY A 56 -5.51 -8.38 6.11
C GLY A 56 -4.17 -8.17 6.82
N LEU A 57 -3.29 -7.33 6.29
CA LEU A 57 -2.03 -6.97 6.96
C LEU A 57 -2.29 -6.19 8.26
N GLY A 58 -3.24 -5.24 8.23
CA GLY A 58 -3.66 -4.48 9.39
C GLY A 58 -4.18 -5.35 10.52
N GLN A 59 -4.98 -6.37 10.23
CA GLN A 59 -5.46 -7.34 11.23
C GLN A 59 -4.30 -8.13 11.86
N ARG A 60 -3.32 -8.57 11.06
CA ARG A 60 -2.16 -9.35 11.52
C ARG A 60 -1.20 -8.59 12.43
N THR A 61 -1.21 -7.26 12.40
CA THR A 61 -0.37 -6.47 13.32
C THR A 61 -0.66 -6.77 14.80
N SER A 62 -1.91 -7.11 15.12
CA SER A 62 -2.32 -7.52 16.48
C SER A 62 -1.66 -8.82 16.93
N GLU A 63 -1.44 -9.78 16.01
CA GLU A 63 -0.71 -11.02 16.26
C GLU A 63 0.75 -10.75 16.66
N LEU A 64 1.28 -9.59 16.25
CA LEU A 64 2.64 -9.14 16.52
C LEU A 64 2.72 -8.14 17.69
N ARG A 65 1.69 -8.08 18.54
CA ARG A 65 1.61 -7.22 19.73
C ARG A 65 1.64 -5.72 19.42
N ALA A 66 1.33 -5.32 18.19
CA ALA A 66 1.03 -3.94 17.84
C ALA A 66 -0.50 -3.69 17.95
N PRO A 67 -0.94 -2.41 18.00
CA PRO A 67 -2.36 -2.08 17.92
C PRO A 67 -3.02 -2.69 16.66
N LEU A 68 -4.31 -3.03 16.74
CA LEU A 68 -5.07 -3.48 15.58
C LEU A 68 -5.06 -2.39 14.49
N HIS A 69 -4.83 -2.79 13.23
CA HIS A 69 -4.61 -1.89 12.09
C HIS A 69 -3.45 -0.91 12.30
N TYR A 70 -2.40 -1.33 13.02
CA TYR A 70 -1.18 -0.55 13.09
C TYR A 70 -0.61 -0.30 11.69
N SER A 71 -0.36 0.96 11.38
CA SER A 71 0.18 1.41 10.11
C SER A 71 1.44 2.21 10.36
N ALA A 72 2.49 1.90 9.62
CA ALA A 72 3.80 2.53 9.76
C ALA A 72 4.18 3.18 8.44
N ARG A 73 4.58 4.44 8.48
CA ARG A 73 5.09 5.12 7.29
C ARG A 73 6.44 4.50 6.90
N PRO A 74 6.69 4.17 5.62
CA PRO A 74 8.00 3.71 5.16
C PRO A 74 9.03 4.84 5.26
N THR A 75 10.29 4.53 4.95
CA THR A 75 11.37 5.53 4.92
C THR A 75 11.04 6.69 3.98
N ASP A 76 11.57 7.88 4.25
CA ASP A 76 11.33 9.07 3.41
C ASP A 76 11.76 8.85 1.95
N ALA A 77 12.82 8.06 1.73
CA ALA A 77 13.26 7.67 0.39
C ALA A 77 12.18 6.87 -0.36
N TYR A 78 11.50 5.94 0.32
CA TYR A 78 10.42 5.17 -0.29
C TYR A 78 9.15 6.01 -0.45
N MET A 79 8.84 6.88 0.52
CA MET A 79 7.75 7.84 0.40
C MET A 79 7.92 8.72 -0.84
N LYS A 80 9.14 9.19 -1.12
CA LYS A 80 9.42 9.97 -2.33
C LYS A 80 9.11 9.18 -3.61
N VAL A 81 9.36 7.88 -3.63
CA VAL A 81 9.00 7.01 -4.77
C VAL A 81 7.48 6.93 -4.91
N LEU A 82 6.75 6.72 -3.81
CA LEU A 82 5.29 6.68 -3.81
C LEU A 82 4.69 8.01 -4.27
N ASP A 83 5.19 9.13 -3.75
CA ASP A 83 4.75 10.47 -4.14
C ASP A 83 5.03 10.75 -5.63
N THR A 84 6.20 10.32 -6.11
CA THR A 84 6.56 10.45 -7.53
C THR A 84 5.60 9.63 -8.40
N LEU A 85 5.34 8.38 -8.02
CA LEU A 85 4.40 7.50 -8.72
C LEU A 85 2.99 8.12 -8.75
N ALA A 86 2.47 8.54 -7.60
CA ALA A 86 1.13 9.10 -7.47
C ALA A 86 0.95 10.45 -8.18
N GLY A 87 2.05 11.14 -8.47
CA GLY A 87 2.10 12.40 -9.22
C GLY A 87 2.26 12.22 -10.73
N LEU A 88 2.43 11.00 -11.25
CA LEU A 88 2.49 10.77 -12.69
C LEU A 88 1.12 11.02 -13.32
N THR A 89 1.11 11.88 -14.34
CA THR A 89 -0.10 12.23 -15.11
C THR A 89 -0.06 11.73 -16.55
N ASP A 90 1.10 11.29 -17.04
CA ASP A 90 1.30 10.80 -18.41
C ASP A 90 2.52 9.85 -18.48
N THR A 91 2.57 9.03 -19.53
CA THR A 91 3.62 8.05 -19.86
C THR A 91 4.63 8.54 -20.90
N ALA A 92 4.68 9.85 -21.18
CA ALA A 92 5.50 10.46 -22.23
C ALA A 92 6.98 10.01 -22.26
#